data_AF-A0A924LTG0-F1
#
_entry.id   AF-A0A924LTG0-F1
#
_cell.length_a   1.000
_cell.length_b   1.000
_cell.length_c   1.000
_cell.angle_alpha   90.00
_cell.angle_beta   90.00
_cell.angle_gamma   90.00
#
_symmetry.space_group_name_H-M   'P 1'
#
loop_
_entity.id
_entity.type
_entity.pdbx_description
1 polymer ?
#
loop_
_entity_poly.entity_id
_entity_poly.type
_entity_poly.pdbx_seq_one_letter_code
_entity_poly.pdbx_strand_id
1 'polypeptide(L)'
;MQKDIFLITPPFTQLNTPYPATAYLKGFLNTKNIASYQTDLGIEVILELFSKQGLIDLTPKEESEKYSDNSKRIFALWDEYLKTIDSVIAFLQGK
;
A
#
# COMPACT_ATOMS: atom_id res chain seq x y z
N MET A 1 25.01 16.05 18.20
CA MET A 1 24.53 15.06 17.20
C MET A 1 23.50 15.72 16.32
N GLN A 2 23.73 15.76 15.01
CA GLN A 2 22.66 16.08 14.06
C GLN A 2 21.63 14.96 14.16
N LYS A 3 20.36 15.31 14.40
CA LYS A 3 19.28 14.31 14.39
C LYS A 3 18.92 14.05 12.95
N ASP A 4 18.81 12.78 12.60
CA ASP A 4 18.28 12.38 11.29
C ASP A 4 16.81 12.80 11.19
N ILE A 5 16.43 13.40 10.06
CA ILE A 5 15.04 13.77 9.77
C ILE A 5 14.40 12.62 8.99
N PHE A 6 13.28 12.11 9.50
CA PHE A 6 12.47 11.11 8.80
C PHE A 6 11.08 11.64 8.48
N LEU A 7 10.72 11.61 7.20
CA LEU A 7 9.48 12.12 6.66
C LEU A 7 8.59 10.94 6.26
N ILE A 8 7.39 10.88 6.82
CA ILE A 8 6.48 9.74 6.63
C ILE A 8 5.19 10.26 6.00
N THR A 9 4.83 9.71 4.83
CA THR A 9 3.44 9.78 4.38
C THR A 9 2.66 8.73 5.18
N PRO A 10 1.65 9.11 5.99
CA PRO A 10 0.91 8.15 6.81
C PRO A 10 0.12 7.16 5.94
N PRO A 11 -0.21 5.97 6.47
CA PRO A 11 -1.01 5.01 5.74
C PRO A 11 -2.46 5.51 5.52
N PHE A 12 -3.18 4.87 4.59
CA PHE A 12 -4.60 5.12 4.30
C PHE A 12 -4.94 6.52 3.78
N THR A 13 -3.96 7.23 3.25
CA THR A 13 -4.19 8.34 2.33
C THR A 13 -4.75 7.80 1.00
N GLN A 14 -5.38 8.65 0.17
CA GLN A 14 -5.97 8.18 -1.09
C GLN A 14 -4.91 7.65 -2.07
N LEU A 15 -4.90 6.35 -2.34
CA LEU A 15 -3.87 5.71 -3.18
C LEU A 15 -3.68 6.38 -4.56
N ASN A 16 -4.78 6.84 -5.14
CA ASN A 16 -4.82 7.44 -6.47
C ASN A 16 -4.41 8.92 -6.49
N THR A 17 -4.13 9.51 -5.34
CA THR A 17 -3.76 10.92 -5.20
C THR A 17 -2.28 11.00 -4.83
N PRO A 18 -1.44 11.71 -5.61
CA PRO A 18 -0.05 11.91 -5.22
C PRO A 18 0.01 12.79 -3.96
N TYR A 19 0.75 12.35 -2.94
CA TYR A 19 1.04 13.12 -1.72
C TYR A 19 2.51 13.58 -1.69
N PRO A 20 2.91 14.56 -2.52
CA PRO A 20 4.31 14.92 -2.73
C PRO A 20 4.93 15.72 -1.57
N ALA A 21 4.18 16.01 -0.50
CA ALA A 21 4.63 16.89 0.58
C ALA A 21 5.97 16.43 1.18
N THR A 22 6.08 15.15 1.54
CA THR A 22 7.31 14.59 2.10
C THR A 22 8.46 14.54 1.08
N ALA A 23 8.16 14.29 -0.19
CA ALA A 23 9.13 14.33 -1.28
C ALA A 23 9.67 15.75 -1.53
N TYR A 24 8.80 16.76 -1.50
CA TYR A 24 9.16 18.17 -1.64
C TYR A 24 9.95 18.68 -0.44
N LEU A 25 9.58 18.30 0.78
CA LEU A 25 10.36 18.62 1.98
C LEU A 25 11.75 18.00 1.92
N LYS A 26 11.87 16.72 1.53
CA LYS A 26 13.18 16.08 1.29
C LYS A 26 13.98 16.82 0.23
N GLY A 27 13.36 17.18 -0.90
CA GLY A 27 13.97 17.97 -1.96
C GLY A 27 14.52 19.31 -1.45
N PHE A 28 13.75 20.04 -0.65
CA PHE A 28 14.18 21.28 -0.02
C PHE A 28 15.35 21.07 0.95
N LEU A 29 15.29 20.07 1.82
CA LEU A 29 16.36 19.75 2.78
C LEU A 29 17.67 19.36 2.07
N ASN A 30 17.58 18.66 0.94
CA ASN A 30 18.74 18.37 0.09
C ASN A 30 19.42 19.65 -0.41
N THR A 31 18.66 20.69 -0.79
CA THR A 31 19.25 22.00 -1.19
C THR A 31 20.02 22.70 -0.07
N LYS A 32 19.79 22.28 1.19
CA LYS A 32 20.46 22.81 2.38
C LYS A 32 21.55 21.87 2.92
N ASN A 33 21.87 20.79 2.20
CA ASN A 33 22.80 19.74 2.66
C ASN A 33 22.38 19.13 4.01
N ILE A 34 21.07 19.01 4.26
CA ILE A 34 20.52 18.37 5.46
C ILE A 34 20.09 16.96 5.09
N ALA A 35 20.70 15.95 5.72
CA ALA A 35 20.33 14.56 5.53
C ALA A 35 18.86 14.32 5.96
N SER A 36 18.09 13.70 5.08
CA SER A 36 16.71 13.34 5.36
C SER A 36 16.29 12.07 4.63
N TYR A 37 15.46 11.28 5.29
CA TYR A 37 14.88 10.05 4.78
C TYR A 37 13.38 10.27 4.57
N GLN A 38 12.81 9.64 3.55
CA GLN A 38 11.39 9.70 3.28
C GLN A 38 10.87 8.30 2.96
N THR A 39 9.69 7.99 3.49
CA THR A 39 8.97 6.74 3.24
C THR A 39 7.49 7.05 3.04
N ASP A 40 6.80 6.16 2.33
CA ASP A 40 5.36 6.28 2.10
C ASP A 40 4.67 5.00 2.59
N LEU A 41 4.13 5.07 3.82
CA LEU A 41 3.45 3.94 4.42
C LEU A 41 2.10 3.66 3.76
N GLY A 42 1.55 4.59 2.98
CA GLY A 42 0.35 4.38 2.20
C GLY A 42 0.59 3.32 1.12
N ILE A 43 1.60 3.52 0.28
CA ILE A 43 1.93 2.55 -0.76
C ILE A 43 2.50 1.25 -0.18
N GLU A 44 3.34 1.32 0.86
CA GLU A 44 3.90 0.11 1.49
C GLU A 44 2.80 -0.80 2.05
N VAL A 45 1.83 -0.26 2.79
CA VAL A 45 0.71 -1.05 3.32
C VAL A 45 -0.14 -1.63 2.18
N ILE A 46 -0.37 -0.88 1.12
CA ILE A 46 -1.21 -1.34 0.01
C ILE A 46 -0.51 -2.47 -0.75
N LEU A 47 0.79 -2.37 -0.99
CA LEU A 47 1.56 -3.43 -1.63
C LEU A 47 1.63 -4.69 -0.77
N GLU A 48 1.71 -4.54 0.56
CA GLU A 48 1.66 -5.67 1.47
C GLU A 48 0.29 -6.38 1.40
N LEU A 49 -0.81 -5.62 1.53
CA LEU A 49 -2.18 -6.15 1.51
C LEU A 49 -2.55 -6.77 0.17
N PHE A 50 -2.18 -6.12 -0.93
CA PHE A 50 -2.46 -6.54 -2.30
C PHE A 50 -1.28 -7.33 -2.89
N SER A 51 -0.70 -8.22 -2.09
CA SER A 51 0.21 -9.26 -2.55
C SER A 51 -0.46 -10.62 -2.43
N LYS A 52 0.04 -11.64 -3.12
CA LYS A 52 -0.46 -13.01 -2.92
C LYS A 52 -0.39 -13.44 -1.45
N GLN A 53 0.70 -13.11 -0.76
CA GLN A 53 0.83 -13.43 0.67
C GLN A 53 -0.15 -12.64 1.52
N GLY A 54 -0.29 -11.33 1.27
CA GLY A 54 -1.25 -10.49 1.96
C GLY A 54 -2.68 -10.97 1.79
N LEU A 55 -3.07 -11.38 0.58
CA LEU A 55 -4.37 -12.03 0.37
C LEU A 55 -4.46 -13.39 1.08
N ILE A 56 -3.42 -14.24 1.08
CA ILE A 56 -3.47 -15.48 1.87
C ILE A 56 -3.73 -15.18 3.36
N ASP A 57 -3.06 -14.18 3.92
CA ASP A 57 -3.20 -13.80 5.33
C ASP A 57 -4.58 -13.19 5.64
N LEU A 58 -5.21 -12.57 4.64
CA LEU A 58 -6.57 -12.01 4.69
C LEU A 58 -7.66 -13.01 4.30
N THR A 59 -7.32 -14.29 4.10
CA THR A 59 -8.28 -15.30 3.63
C THR A 59 -9.54 -15.27 4.50
N PRO A 60 -10.74 -15.10 3.89
CA PRO A 60 -11.99 -15.06 4.62
C PRO A 60 -12.14 -16.34 5.45
N LYS A 61 -12.33 -16.19 6.76
CA LYS A 61 -12.72 -17.31 7.62
C LYS A 61 -14.21 -17.55 7.44
N GLU A 62 -14.63 -18.82 7.49
CA GLU A 62 -16.02 -19.18 7.23
C GLU A 62 -17.02 -18.48 8.17
N GLU A 63 -18.22 -18.29 7.61
CA GLU A 63 -19.47 -17.80 8.18
C GLU A 63 -19.49 -16.39 8.79
N SER A 64 -20.02 -15.46 7.98
CA SER A 64 -20.99 -14.53 8.53
C SER A 64 -22.18 -14.46 7.58
N GLU A 65 -23.33 -14.96 8.02
CA GLU A 65 -24.64 -14.71 7.38
C GLU A 65 -24.89 -13.20 7.17
N LYS A 66 -24.11 -12.35 7.84
CA LYS A 66 -24.14 -10.88 7.79
C LYS A 66 -23.34 -10.28 6.63
N TYR A 67 -22.68 -11.09 5.80
CA TYR A 67 -21.92 -10.56 4.66
C TYR A 67 -22.84 -10.11 3.53
N SER A 68 -22.52 -8.95 2.96
CA SER A 68 -23.20 -8.43 1.76
C SER A 68 -23.03 -9.38 0.57
N ASP A 69 -23.93 -9.32 -0.40
CA ASP A 69 -23.81 -10.11 -1.63
C ASP A 69 -22.50 -9.81 -2.38
N ASN A 70 -22.01 -8.57 -2.31
CA ASN A 70 -20.71 -8.21 -2.87
C ASN A 70 -19.56 -8.93 -2.15
N SER A 71 -19.58 -9.02 -0.83
CA SER A 71 -18.58 -9.74 -0.05
C SER A 71 -18.58 -11.23 -0.39
N LYS A 72 -19.76 -11.86 -0.49
CA LYS A 72 -19.90 -13.27 -0.91
C LYS A 72 -19.31 -13.49 -2.31
N ARG A 73 -19.56 -12.57 -3.25
CA ARG A 73 -18.97 -12.62 -4.59
C ARG A 73 -17.45 -12.50 -4.56
N ILE A 74 -16.91 -11.57 -3.77
CA ILE A 74 -15.45 -11.41 -3.60
C ILE A 74 -14.84 -12.72 -3.08
N PHE A 75 -15.48 -13.36 -2.10
CA PHE A 75 -14.98 -14.63 -1.53
C PHE A 75 -15.05 -15.78 -2.54
N ALA A 76 -16.12 -15.87 -3.33
CA ALA A 76 -16.22 -16.85 -4.40
C ALA A 76 -15.14 -16.68 -5.49
N LEU A 77 -14.53 -15.50 -5.60
CA LEU A 77 -13.46 -15.18 -6.54
C LEU A 77 -12.06 -15.21 -5.90
N TRP A 78 -11.93 -15.63 -4.64
CA TRP A 78 -10.67 -15.53 -3.89
C TRP A 78 -9.50 -16.21 -4.60
N ASP A 79 -9.71 -17.43 -5.12
CA ASP A 79 -8.69 -18.18 -5.86
C ASP A 79 -8.26 -17.45 -7.15
N GLU A 80 -9.17 -16.75 -7.82
CA GLU A 80 -8.85 -15.95 -9.00
C GLU A 80 -8.04 -14.70 -8.63
N TYR A 81 -8.33 -14.07 -7.49
CA TYR A 81 -7.49 -12.99 -6.96
C TYR A 81 -6.09 -13.50 -6.63
N LEU A 82 -5.95 -14.64 -5.94
CA LEU A 82 -4.65 -15.24 -5.61
C LEU A 82 -3.81 -15.61 -6.85
N LYS A 83 -4.45 -15.99 -7.95
CA LYS A 83 -3.77 -16.29 -9.22
C LYS A 83 -3.26 -15.04 -9.94
N THR A 84 -3.92 -13.91 -9.78
CA THR A 84 -3.72 -12.72 -10.64
C THR A 84 -3.10 -11.53 -9.93
N ILE A 85 -3.19 -11.46 -8.60
CA ILE A 85 -2.87 -10.25 -7.83
C ILE A 85 -1.46 -9.71 -8.08
N ASP A 86 -0.44 -10.56 -8.05
CA ASP A 86 0.96 -10.14 -8.21
C ASP A 86 1.19 -9.58 -9.63
N SER A 87 0.59 -10.20 -10.66
CA SER A 87 0.68 -9.73 -12.04
C SER A 87 -0.06 -8.40 -12.25
N VAL A 88 -1.23 -8.22 -11.61
CA VAL A 88 -1.98 -6.97 -11.65
C VAL A 88 -1.20 -5.84 -10.98
N ILE A 89 -0.61 -6.09 -9.80
CA ILE A 89 0.21 -5.09 -9.12
C ILE A 89 1.46 -4.75 -9.93
N ALA A 90 2.14 -5.74 -10.51
CA ALA A 90 3.29 -5.49 -11.39
C ALA A 90 2.91 -4.58 -12.57
N PHE A 91 1.80 -4.90 -13.26
CA PHE A 91 1.27 -4.09 -14.35
C PHE A 91 0.95 -2.65 -13.91
N LEU A 92 0.29 -2.46 -12.77
CA LEU A 92 -0.03 -1.14 -12.22
C LEU A 92 1.22 -0.34 -11.82
N GLN A 93 2.32 -1.03 -11.50
CA GLN A 93 3.62 -0.42 -11.24
C GLN A 93 4.46 -0.18 -12.51
N GLY A 94 3.94 -0.51 -13.69
CA GLY A 94 4.68 -0.40 -14.96
C GLY A 94 5.82 -1.40 -15.09
N LYS A 95 5.70 -2.57 -14.46
CA LYS A 95 6.65 -3.69 -14.52
C LYS A 95 6.15 -4.83 -15.40
#